data_AF-A0A9D3XM91-F1
#
_entry.id   AF-A0A9D3XM91-F1
#
_cell.length_a   1.000
_cell.length_b   1.000
_cell.length_c   1.000
_cell.angle_alpha   90.00
_cell.angle_beta   90.00
_cell.angle_gamma   90.00
#
_symmetry.space_group_name_H-M   'P 1'
#
loop_
_entity.id
_entity.type
_entity.pdbx_description
1 polymer ?
#
loop_
_entity_poly.entity_id
_entity_poly.type
_entity_poly.pdbx_seq_one_letter_code
_entity_poly.pdbx_strand_id
1 'polypeptide(L)'
;MAGKDSELEKGLHAIVGSFYKYAKGPPGAQALDQAAFQKLLSNELSHQLTEVQGTEAGKELLKSYADKKVVSFEEYWKLVPFVCQTIRCNNYSKAGRKPAEMAGKGSELEQGLHAVVGSFYKYAKEKGGAQVLDQAAFQKLLNNELSHQLTDVQSTEAGKELFKKLDTDKKQLLSFEEYWELVAYICQTIQRYSYSK
;
A
#
# COMPACT_ATOMS: atom_id res chain seq x y z
N MET A 1 15.74 10.61 -21.01
CA MET A 1 14.67 11.36 -20.35
C MET A 1 14.36 10.63 -19.06
N ALA A 2 14.65 11.23 -17.90
CA ALA A 2 14.26 10.63 -16.63
C ALA A 2 12.73 10.60 -16.59
N GLY A 3 12.14 9.40 -16.57
CA GLY A 3 10.70 9.24 -16.43
C GLY A 3 10.27 9.82 -15.08
N LYS A 4 9.13 10.50 -15.03
CA LYS A 4 8.53 10.86 -13.74
C LYS A 4 8.11 9.57 -13.04
N ASP A 5 8.35 9.49 -11.73
CA ASP A 5 7.85 8.40 -10.89
C ASP A 5 6.36 8.17 -11.16
N SER A 6 5.96 6.90 -11.21
CA SER A 6 4.55 6.54 -11.33
C SER A 6 3.76 6.99 -10.09
N GLU A 7 2.43 7.03 -10.20
CA GLU A 7 1.59 7.29 -9.02
C GLU A 7 1.71 6.16 -7.98
N LEU A 8 2.00 4.93 -8.40
CA LEU A 8 2.28 3.83 -7.49
C LEU A 8 3.60 4.06 -6.73
N GLU A 9 4.67 4.45 -7.42
CA GLU A 9 5.98 4.72 -6.80
C GLU A 9 5.88 5.85 -5.77
N LYS A 10 5.28 6.98 -6.17
CA LYS A 10 5.01 8.08 -5.24
C LYS A 10 4.17 7.61 -4.06
N GLY A 11 3.17 6.76 -4.32
CA GLY A 11 2.32 6.19 -3.29
C GLY A 11 3.08 5.34 -2.27
N LEU A 12 4.00 4.49 -2.72
CA LEU A 12 4.84 3.67 -1.84
C LEU A 12 5.75 4.54 -0.96
N HIS A 13 6.34 5.59 -1.54
CA HIS A 13 7.10 6.58 -0.78
C HIS A 13 6.24 7.34 0.23
N ALA A 14 5.02 7.74 -0.14
CA ALA A 14 4.10 8.43 0.74
C ALA A 14 3.64 7.54 1.91
N ILE A 15 3.41 6.25 1.68
CA ILE A 15 3.07 5.29 2.75
C ILE A 15 4.17 5.26 3.81
N VAL A 16 5.43 5.05 3.39
CA VAL A 16 6.56 5.00 4.33
C VAL A 16 6.84 6.37 4.96
N GLY A 17 6.90 7.41 4.14
CA GLY A 17 7.21 8.78 4.56
C GLY A 17 6.19 9.36 5.53
N SER A 18 4.91 9.01 5.38
CA SER A 18 3.86 9.49 6.29
C SER A 18 4.12 9.06 7.75
N PHE A 19 4.63 7.85 7.99
CA PHE A 19 5.02 7.43 9.33
C PHE A 19 6.17 8.28 9.86
N TYR A 20 7.26 8.38 9.09
CA TYR A 20 8.48 9.07 9.51
C TYR A 20 8.34 10.59 9.61
N LYS A 21 7.35 11.18 8.94
CA LYS A 21 6.98 12.60 9.09
C LYS A 21 6.59 12.97 10.51
N TYR A 22 5.97 12.04 11.25
CA TYR A 22 5.51 12.27 12.63
C TYR A 22 6.31 11.50 13.67
N ALA A 23 7.01 10.44 13.27
CA ALA A 23 7.78 9.60 14.18
C ALA A 23 9.01 10.34 14.74
N LYS A 24 9.33 10.07 16.00
CA LYS A 24 10.48 10.65 16.70
C LYS A 24 11.36 9.55 17.26
N GLY A 25 12.64 9.85 17.44
CA GLY A 25 13.64 8.92 17.95
C GLY A 25 14.88 8.89 17.06
N PRO A 26 15.93 8.17 17.47
CA PRO A 26 17.10 7.96 16.63
C PRO A 26 16.76 7.05 15.43
N PRO A 27 17.56 7.10 14.35
CA PRO A 27 17.42 6.18 13.23
C PRO A 27 17.32 4.71 13.67
N GLY A 28 16.36 3.99 13.11
CA GLY A 28 16.09 2.59 13.44
C GLY A 28 15.22 2.36 14.69
N ALA A 29 14.96 3.39 15.49
CA ALA A 29 14.08 3.31 16.67
C ALA A 29 12.99 4.39 16.68
N GLN A 30 12.71 5.03 15.54
CA GLN A 30 11.65 6.02 15.47
C GLN A 30 10.28 5.37 15.70
N ALA A 31 9.47 6.03 16.54
CA ALA A 31 8.12 5.61 16.81
C ALA A 31 7.19 6.82 16.94
N LEU A 32 5.89 6.59 16.76
CA LEU A 32 4.87 7.59 17.00
C LEU A 32 4.44 7.51 18.46
N ASP A 33 4.50 8.62 19.18
CA ASP A 33 3.71 8.73 20.41
C ASP A 33 2.21 8.85 20.07
N GLN A 34 1.34 8.76 21.07
CA GLN A 34 -0.10 8.81 20.84
C GLN A 34 -0.55 10.10 20.16
N ALA A 35 0.03 11.25 20.49
CA ALA A 35 -0.34 12.52 19.88
C ALA A 35 0.10 12.59 18.40
N ALA A 36 1.29 12.08 18.08
CA ALA A 36 1.81 11.96 16.73
C ALA A 36 0.97 11.00 15.88
N PHE A 37 0.57 9.86 16.45
CA PHE A 37 -0.31 8.91 15.76
C PHE A 37 -1.68 9.53 15.45
N GLN A 38 -2.31 10.22 16.41
CA GLN A 38 -3.57 10.92 16.16
C GLN A 38 -3.45 12.00 15.09
N LYS A 39 -2.33 12.75 15.06
CA LYS A 39 -2.05 13.73 13.99
C LYS A 39 -1.89 13.07 12.62
N LEU A 40 -1.23 11.92 12.56
CA LEU A 40 -1.12 11.15 11.32
C LEU A 40 -2.51 10.75 10.83
N LEU A 41 -3.35 10.18 11.70
CA LEU A 41 -4.71 9.78 11.33
C LEU A 41 -5.55 10.99 10.85
N SER A 42 -5.47 12.13 11.55
CA SER A 42 -6.26 13.32 11.22
C SER A 42 -5.80 14.05 9.98
N ASN A 43 -4.49 14.05 9.68
CA ASN A 43 -3.93 14.84 8.59
C ASN A 43 -3.73 14.01 7.34
N GLU A 44 -3.31 12.76 7.51
CA GLU A 44 -2.92 11.89 6.41
C GLU A 44 -4.00 10.87 6.04
N LEU A 45 -5.02 10.63 6.87
CA LEU A 45 -6.08 9.65 6.59
C LEU A 45 -7.49 10.21 6.82
N SER A 46 -7.69 11.53 6.83
CA SER A 46 -8.96 12.14 7.23
C SER A 46 -10.20 11.64 6.47
N HIS A 47 -10.08 11.42 5.16
CA HIS A 47 -11.20 10.93 4.34
C HIS A 47 -11.43 9.45 4.57
N GLN A 48 -10.35 8.67 4.62
CA GLN A 48 -10.42 7.22 4.79
C GLN A 48 -10.78 6.80 6.22
N LEU A 49 -10.43 7.62 7.22
CA LEU A 49 -10.69 7.34 8.63
C LEU A 49 -12.18 7.22 8.92
N THR A 50 -13.01 8.04 8.27
CA THR A 50 -14.47 7.97 8.40
C THR A 50 -15.01 6.62 7.94
N GLU A 51 -14.49 6.11 6.82
CA GLU A 51 -14.89 4.80 6.28
C GLU A 51 -14.41 3.65 7.17
N VAL A 52 -13.17 3.73 7.66
CA VAL A 52 -12.58 2.76 8.60
C VAL A 52 -13.42 2.69 9.88
N GLN A 53 -13.73 3.83 10.49
CA GLN A 53 -14.56 3.93 11.70
C GLN A 53 -16.01 3.50 11.49
N GLY A 54 -16.49 3.46 10.24
CA GLY A 54 -17.82 2.96 9.89
C GLY A 54 -17.98 1.45 10.05
N THR A 55 -16.89 0.70 10.22
CA THR A 55 -16.90 -0.77 10.37
C THR A 55 -16.54 -1.19 11.79
N GLU A 56 -17.15 -2.26 12.31
CA GLU A 56 -16.81 -2.78 13.64
C GLU A 56 -15.34 -3.22 13.73
N ALA A 57 -14.84 -3.92 12.70
CA ALA A 57 -13.44 -4.31 12.63
C ALA A 57 -12.49 -3.09 12.64
N GLY A 58 -12.86 -1.99 11.99
CA GLY A 58 -12.05 -0.76 11.99
C GLY A 58 -12.07 -0.05 13.34
N LYS A 59 -13.21 -0.05 14.04
CA LYS A 59 -13.29 0.45 15.42
C LYS A 59 -12.43 -0.38 16.38
N GLU A 60 -12.51 -1.71 16.29
CA GLU A 60 -11.70 -2.63 17.09
C GLU A 60 -10.20 -2.44 16.82
N LEU A 61 -9.83 -2.31 15.54
CA LEU A 61 -8.45 -2.03 15.15
C LEU A 61 -7.97 -0.72 15.76
N LEU A 62 -8.69 0.39 15.60
CA LEU A 62 -8.29 1.68 16.17
C LEU A 62 -8.24 1.65 17.71
N LYS A 63 -9.16 0.93 18.35
CA LYS A 63 -9.15 0.72 19.80
C LYS A 63 -7.90 -0.04 20.26
N SER A 64 -7.39 -0.98 19.47
CA SER A 64 -6.15 -1.70 19.79
C SER A 64 -4.90 -0.79 19.86
N TYR A 65 -4.96 0.41 19.27
CA TYR A 65 -3.91 1.42 19.38
C TYR A 65 -4.10 2.37 20.56
N ALA A 66 -5.27 2.41 21.22
CA ALA A 66 -5.57 3.38 22.26
C ALA A 66 -4.67 3.24 23.50
N ASP A 67 -4.32 2.00 23.87
CA ASP A 67 -3.50 1.70 25.05
C ASP A 67 -1.99 1.64 24.73
N LYS A 68 -1.61 1.82 23.46
CA LYS A 68 -0.20 1.78 23.06
C LYS A 68 0.49 3.07 23.47
N LYS A 69 1.60 2.93 24.19
CA LYS A 69 2.46 4.07 24.54
C LYS A 69 3.14 4.68 23.33
N VAL A 70 3.56 3.80 22.41
CA VAL A 70 4.19 4.15 21.14
C VAL A 70 3.69 3.21 20.06
N VAL A 71 3.67 3.69 18.82
CA VAL A 71 3.35 2.90 17.63
C VAL A 71 4.60 2.80 16.76
N SER A 72 5.14 1.59 16.63
CA SER A 72 6.29 1.33 15.76
C SER A 72 5.90 1.32 14.28
N PHE A 73 6.89 1.31 13.38
CA PHE A 73 6.60 1.17 11.94
C PHE A 73 5.90 -0.16 11.62
N GLU A 74 6.29 -1.25 12.29
CA GLU A 74 5.64 -2.56 12.14
C GLU A 74 4.18 -2.55 12.59
N GLU A 75 3.86 -1.77 13.62
CA GLU A 75 2.50 -1.61 14.09
C GLU A 75 1.69 -0.73 13.15
N TYR A 76 2.22 0.43 12.75
CA TYR A 76 1.62 1.26 11.71
C TYR A 76 1.33 0.46 10.43
N TRP A 77 2.26 -0.42 10.02
CA TRP A 77 2.10 -1.28 8.86
C TRP A 77 0.89 -2.22 8.95
N LYS A 78 0.40 -2.55 10.15
CA LYS A 78 -0.83 -3.37 10.32
C LYS A 78 -2.12 -2.58 10.03
N LEU A 79 -2.09 -1.26 10.14
CA LEU A 79 -3.21 -0.40 9.79
C LEU A 79 -3.41 -0.31 8.27
N VAL A 80 -2.30 -0.22 7.54
CA VAL A 80 -2.28 0.06 6.10
C VAL A 80 -3.11 -0.95 5.27
N PRO A 81 -2.97 -2.29 5.43
CA PRO A 81 -3.79 -3.26 4.71
C PRO A 81 -5.28 -3.10 4.97
N PHE A 82 -5.66 -2.73 6.21
CA PHE A 82 -7.05 -2.51 6.57
C PHE A 82 -7.65 -1.35 5.78
N VAL A 83 -6.93 -0.23 5.69
CA VAL A 83 -7.38 0.93 4.89
C VAL A 83 -7.48 0.58 3.41
N CYS A 84 -6.48 -0.13 2.86
CA CYS A 84 -6.54 -0.63 1.48
C CYS A 84 -7.75 -1.55 1.24
N GLN A 85 -8.07 -2.40 2.20
CA GLN A 85 -9.24 -3.26 2.14
C GLN A 85 -10.55 -2.46 2.14
N THR A 86 -10.65 -1.42 2.98
CA THR A 86 -11.79 -0.51 2.98
C THR A 86 -11.97 0.18 1.62
N ILE A 87 -10.87 0.72 1.06
CA ILE A 87 -10.83 1.33 -0.28
C ILE A 87 -11.29 0.33 -1.34
N ARG A 88 -10.80 -0.91 -1.26
CA ARG A 88 -11.15 -2.01 -2.18
C ARG A 88 -12.65 -2.31 -2.16
N CYS A 89 -13.22 -2.50 -0.98
CA CYS A 89 -14.65 -2.77 -0.79
C CYS A 89 -15.54 -1.62 -1.27
N ASN A 90 -15.11 -0.37 -1.07
CA ASN A 90 -15.92 0.80 -1.43
C ASN A 90 -15.88 1.17 -2.91
N ASN A 91 -14.73 0.95 -3.59
CA ASN A 91 -14.54 1.39 -4.96
C ASN A 91 -14.63 0.28 -6.01
N TYR A 92 -14.33 -0.97 -5.66
CA TYR A 92 -14.19 -2.05 -6.66
C TYR A 92 -15.15 -3.22 -6.44
N SER A 93 -15.80 -3.32 -5.28
CA SER A 93 -16.84 -4.34 -5.02
C SER A 93 -18.26 -3.82 -5.29
N LYS A 94 -18.52 -2.52 -5.21
CA LYS A 94 -19.78 -1.89 -5.62
C LYS A 94 -19.65 -1.43 -7.07
N ALA A 95 -20.28 -2.14 -8.00
CA ALA A 95 -20.34 -1.77 -9.41
C ALA A 95 -20.91 -0.35 -9.59
N GLY A 96 -20.07 0.69 -9.62
CA GLY A 96 -20.56 2.06 -9.80
C GLY A 96 -19.59 3.22 -9.56
N ARG A 97 -18.54 3.10 -8.71
CA ARG A 97 -17.57 4.19 -8.51
C ARG A 97 -16.28 3.94 -9.27
N LYS A 98 -15.94 4.85 -10.19
CA LYS A 98 -14.64 4.79 -10.90
C LYS A 98 -13.54 5.36 -10.00
N PRO A 99 -12.33 4.78 -10.01
CA PRO A 99 -11.18 5.29 -9.24
C PRO A 99 -10.83 6.75 -9.56
N ALA A 100 -11.18 7.20 -10.77
CA ALA A 100 -10.89 8.55 -11.26
C ALA A 100 -11.65 9.67 -10.53
N GLU A 101 -12.78 9.39 -9.86
CA GLU A 101 -13.53 10.43 -9.13
C GLU A 101 -12.91 10.80 -7.77
N MET A 102 -11.99 9.99 -7.25
CA MET A 102 -11.30 10.21 -5.96
C MET A 102 -9.88 10.79 -6.12
N ALA A 103 -9.36 10.87 -7.35
CA ALA A 103 -8.03 11.39 -7.62
C ALA A 103 -7.98 12.91 -7.36
N GLY A 104 -7.31 13.31 -6.28
CA GLY A 104 -6.93 14.71 -6.03
C GLY A 104 -7.57 15.41 -4.83
N LYS A 105 -8.36 14.73 -3.98
CA LYS A 105 -8.92 15.34 -2.76
C LYS A 105 -8.32 14.86 -1.42
N GLY A 106 -7.48 13.83 -1.44
CA GLY A 106 -6.85 13.26 -0.23
C GLY A 106 -5.41 13.69 0.00
N SER A 107 -4.85 13.34 1.15
CA SER A 107 -3.41 13.47 1.45
C SER A 107 -2.54 12.67 0.47
N GLU A 108 -1.23 12.88 0.47
CA GLU A 108 -0.30 12.03 -0.31
C GLU A 108 -0.39 10.55 0.11
N LEU A 109 -0.61 10.28 1.41
CA LEU A 109 -0.83 8.93 1.90
C LEU A 109 -2.10 8.31 1.31
N GLU A 110 -3.24 9.01 1.34
CA GLU A 110 -4.51 8.51 0.79
C GLU A 110 -4.38 8.26 -0.71
N GLN A 111 -3.77 9.20 -1.43
CA GLN A 111 -3.48 9.03 -2.85
C GLN A 111 -2.60 7.80 -3.09
N GLY A 112 -1.60 7.56 -2.25
CA GLY A 112 -0.75 6.37 -2.31
C GLY A 112 -1.51 5.07 -2.08
N LEU A 113 -2.39 5.02 -1.08
CA LEU A 113 -3.24 3.84 -0.81
C LEU A 113 -4.19 3.57 -1.99
N HIS A 114 -4.78 4.62 -2.56
CA HIS A 114 -5.57 4.50 -3.79
C HIS A 114 -4.74 4.04 -4.98
N ALA A 115 -3.50 4.50 -5.14
CA ALA A 115 -2.61 4.08 -6.21
C ALA A 115 -2.22 2.60 -6.09
N VAL A 116 -1.98 2.09 -4.87
CA VAL A 116 -1.71 0.67 -4.63
C VAL A 116 -2.91 -0.19 -5.04
N VAL A 117 -4.11 0.14 -4.54
CA VAL A 117 -5.33 -0.61 -4.88
C VAL A 117 -5.64 -0.48 -6.37
N GLY A 118 -5.59 0.74 -6.91
CA GLY A 118 -5.91 1.02 -8.30
C GLY A 118 -4.95 0.40 -9.29
N SER A 119 -3.65 0.32 -8.97
CA SER A 119 -2.67 -0.37 -9.81
C SER A 119 -2.97 -1.84 -9.90
N PHE A 120 -3.33 -2.51 -8.80
CA PHE A 120 -3.75 -3.91 -8.86
C PHE A 120 -4.91 -4.11 -9.84
N TYR A 121 -6.02 -3.37 -9.65
CA TYR A 121 -7.21 -3.54 -10.50
C TYR A 121 -7.03 -3.05 -11.94
N LYS A 122 -6.09 -2.14 -12.20
CA LYS A 122 -5.74 -1.68 -13.56
C LYS A 122 -5.16 -2.81 -14.41
N TYR A 123 -4.37 -3.69 -13.82
CA TYR A 123 -3.71 -4.79 -14.54
C TYR A 123 -4.40 -6.15 -14.32
N ALA A 124 -5.15 -6.31 -13.23
CA ALA A 124 -5.88 -7.52 -12.92
C ALA A 124 -6.96 -7.81 -13.97
N LYS A 125 -7.26 -9.11 -14.12
CA LYS A 125 -8.35 -9.60 -14.95
C LYS A 125 -9.24 -10.50 -14.12
N GLU A 126 -10.51 -10.52 -14.48
CA GLU A 126 -11.45 -11.46 -13.88
C GLU A 126 -11.15 -12.88 -14.35
N LYS A 127 -10.84 -13.78 -13.40
CA LYS A 127 -10.74 -15.22 -13.64
C LYS A 127 -11.41 -15.94 -12.47
N GLY A 128 -12.37 -16.80 -12.79
CA GLY A 128 -13.10 -17.58 -11.77
C GLY A 128 -13.84 -16.72 -10.74
N GLY A 129 -14.36 -15.54 -11.15
CA GLY A 129 -15.08 -14.62 -10.27
C GLY A 129 -14.20 -13.77 -9.35
N ALA A 130 -12.87 -13.84 -9.49
CA ALA A 130 -11.92 -13.01 -8.75
C ALA A 130 -11.07 -12.15 -9.69
N GLN A 131 -10.74 -10.94 -9.27
CA GLN A 131 -9.76 -10.09 -9.94
C GLN A 131 -8.36 -10.53 -9.54
N VAL A 132 -7.57 -10.97 -10.53
CA VAL A 132 -6.25 -11.57 -10.30
C VAL A 132 -5.24 -11.13 -11.36
N LEU A 133 -3.95 -11.13 -11.01
CA LEU A 133 -2.86 -10.86 -11.93
C LEU A 133 -2.28 -12.18 -12.44
N ASP A 134 -2.30 -12.40 -13.75
CA ASP A 134 -1.43 -13.42 -14.35
C ASP A 134 -0.01 -12.89 -14.54
N GLN A 135 0.93 -13.79 -14.83
CA GLN A 135 2.35 -13.45 -14.96
C GLN A 135 2.59 -12.34 -16.00
N ALA A 136 1.86 -12.32 -17.10
CA ALA A 136 2.01 -11.30 -18.13
C ALA A 136 1.48 -9.93 -17.67
N ALA A 137 0.33 -9.90 -16.98
CA ALA A 137 -0.21 -8.69 -16.37
C ALA A 137 0.72 -8.14 -15.27
N PHE A 138 1.26 -9.03 -14.44
CA PHE A 138 2.22 -8.69 -13.39
C PHE A 138 3.49 -8.07 -13.98
N GLN A 139 4.08 -8.66 -15.02
CA GLN A 139 5.26 -8.09 -15.68
C GLN A 139 4.97 -6.68 -16.25
N LYS A 140 3.78 -6.46 -16.81
CA LYS A 140 3.37 -5.13 -17.29
C LYS A 140 3.27 -4.12 -16.14
N LEU A 141 2.71 -4.53 -14.99
CA LEU A 141 2.66 -3.69 -13.80
C LEU A 141 4.08 -3.29 -13.36
N LEU A 142 5.01 -4.25 -13.25
CA LEU A 142 6.39 -3.96 -12.85
C LEU A 142 7.05 -2.95 -13.79
N ASN A 143 6.92 -3.15 -15.10
CA ASN A 143 7.60 -2.31 -16.09
C ASN A 143 7.01 -0.90 -16.18
N ASN A 144 5.68 -0.77 -16.04
CA ASN A 144 4.99 0.49 -16.24
C ASN A 144 4.87 1.34 -14.97
N GLU A 145 4.76 0.69 -13.81
CA GLU A 145 4.46 1.37 -12.55
C GLU A 145 5.61 1.32 -11.55
N LEU A 146 6.59 0.41 -11.68
CA LEU A 146 7.64 0.21 -10.67
C LEU A 146 9.06 0.24 -11.27
N SER A 147 9.21 0.87 -12.44
CA SER A 147 10.46 0.83 -13.19
C SER A 147 11.62 1.55 -12.47
N HIS A 148 11.37 2.63 -11.74
CA HIS A 148 12.42 3.33 -11.00
C HIS A 148 12.71 2.66 -9.65
N GLN A 149 11.70 2.04 -9.05
CA GLN A 149 11.83 1.42 -7.73
C GLN A 149 12.41 0.01 -7.76
N LEU A 150 12.24 -0.72 -8.88
CA LEU A 150 12.71 -2.09 -9.10
C LEU A 150 13.50 -2.22 -10.40
N THR A 151 14.52 -1.39 -10.59
CA THR A 151 15.34 -1.36 -11.82
C THR A 151 15.91 -2.73 -12.22
N ASP A 152 16.26 -3.58 -11.24
CA ASP A 152 16.85 -4.90 -11.48
C ASP A 152 15.82 -6.01 -11.75
N VAL A 153 14.55 -5.77 -11.38
CA VAL A 153 13.45 -6.76 -11.50
C VAL A 153 12.65 -6.60 -12.79
N GLN A 154 13.02 -5.61 -13.63
CA GLN A 154 12.43 -5.42 -14.96
C GLN A 154 12.84 -6.49 -15.96
N SER A 155 13.92 -7.22 -15.70
CA SER A 155 14.27 -8.38 -16.52
C SER A 155 13.15 -9.42 -16.45
N THR A 156 12.88 -10.08 -17.58
CA THR A 156 11.81 -11.06 -17.68
C THR A 156 12.03 -12.23 -16.71
N GLU A 157 13.29 -12.57 -16.43
CA GLU A 157 13.70 -13.64 -15.53
C GLU A 157 13.49 -13.25 -14.05
N ALA A 158 13.96 -12.08 -13.62
CA ALA A 158 13.76 -11.63 -12.24
C ALA A 158 12.28 -11.39 -11.93
N GLY A 159 11.50 -10.82 -12.87
CA GLY A 159 10.06 -10.67 -12.74
C GLY A 159 9.33 -12.02 -12.59
N LYS A 160 9.76 -13.05 -13.32
CA LYS A 160 9.24 -14.43 -13.17
C LYS A 160 9.56 -15.04 -11.80
N GLU A 161 10.79 -14.85 -11.31
CA GLU A 161 11.18 -15.36 -9.99
C GLU A 161 10.41 -14.68 -8.87
N LEU A 162 10.27 -13.36 -8.95
CA LEU A 162 9.45 -12.59 -8.02
C LEU A 162 7.99 -13.06 -8.07
N PHE A 163 7.41 -13.24 -9.25
CA PHE A 163 6.05 -13.77 -9.39
C PHE A 163 5.89 -15.12 -8.67
N LYS A 164 6.81 -16.07 -8.89
CA LYS A 164 6.78 -17.39 -8.24
C LYS A 164 6.92 -17.31 -6.72
N LYS A 165 7.68 -16.33 -6.22
CA LYS A 165 7.83 -16.11 -4.78
C LYS A 165 6.54 -15.60 -4.15
N LEU A 166 5.79 -14.77 -4.87
CA LEU A 166 4.52 -14.19 -4.42
C LEU A 166 3.33 -15.14 -4.60
N ASP A 167 3.35 -16.00 -5.63
CA ASP A 167 2.32 -17.02 -5.94
C ASP A 167 2.40 -18.20 -4.95
N THR A 168 2.06 -17.92 -3.70
CA THR A 168 2.23 -18.86 -2.57
C THR A 168 1.36 -20.10 -2.70
N ASP A 169 0.15 -19.95 -3.26
CA ASP A 169 -0.77 -21.07 -3.50
C ASP A 169 -0.53 -21.79 -4.84
N LYS A 170 0.42 -21.29 -5.65
CA LYS A 170 0.90 -21.88 -6.90
C LYS A 170 -0.19 -22.06 -7.96
N LYS A 171 -1.23 -21.22 -7.94
CA LYS A 171 -2.29 -21.24 -8.96
C LYS A 171 -1.92 -20.48 -10.24
N GLN A 172 -0.70 -19.94 -10.31
CA GLN A 172 -0.19 -19.12 -11.43
C GLN A 172 -0.96 -17.81 -11.62
N LEU A 173 -1.57 -17.30 -10.54
CA LEU A 173 -2.32 -16.06 -10.50
C LEU A 173 -2.05 -15.40 -9.15
N LEU A 174 -1.81 -14.09 -9.11
CA LEU A 174 -1.70 -13.38 -7.84
C LEU A 174 -3.05 -12.78 -7.46
N SER A 175 -3.50 -13.13 -6.26
CA SER A 175 -4.55 -12.40 -5.55
C SER A 175 -4.09 -11.01 -5.10
N PHE A 176 -5.00 -10.18 -4.59
CA PHE A 176 -4.62 -8.90 -4.01
C PHE A 176 -3.74 -9.08 -2.78
N GLU A 177 -4.03 -10.11 -1.99
CA GLU A 177 -3.28 -10.49 -0.80
C GLU A 177 -1.84 -10.90 -1.16
N GLU A 178 -1.64 -11.64 -2.25
CA GLU A 178 -0.29 -11.99 -2.74
C GLU A 178 0.43 -10.79 -3.39
N TYR A 179 -0.30 -9.91 -4.07
CA TYR A 179 0.24 -8.63 -4.54
C TYR A 179 0.67 -7.72 -3.37
N TRP A 180 -0.01 -7.79 -2.22
CA TRP A 180 0.34 -7.02 -1.03
C TRP A 180 1.76 -7.35 -0.52
N GLU A 181 2.22 -8.59 -0.70
CA GLU A 181 3.57 -8.99 -0.32
C GLU A 181 4.66 -8.27 -1.14
N LEU A 182 4.37 -7.93 -2.41
CA LEU A 182 5.24 -7.07 -3.21
C LEU A 182 5.30 -5.65 -2.63
N VAL A 183 4.13 -5.09 -2.31
CA VAL A 183 4.00 -3.74 -1.72
C VAL A 183 4.78 -3.69 -0.41
N ALA A 184 4.63 -4.70 0.45
CA ALA A 184 5.36 -4.83 1.70
C ALA A 184 6.88 -4.90 1.48
N TYR A 185 7.34 -5.73 0.55
CA TYR A 185 8.76 -5.85 0.22
C TYR A 185 9.37 -4.51 -0.22
N ILE A 186 8.68 -3.74 -1.06
CA ILE A 186 9.15 -2.44 -1.53
C ILE A 186 9.14 -1.41 -0.40
N CYS A 187 8.07 -1.31 0.38
CA CYS A 187 7.99 -0.37 1.49
C CYS A 187 9.07 -0.63 2.55
N GLN A 188 9.34 -1.89 2.88
CA GLN A 188 10.44 -2.27 3.78
C GLN A 188 11.82 -1.89 3.20
N THR A 189 11.97 -2.02 1.89
CA THR A 189 13.17 -1.59 1.18
C THR A 189 13.36 -0.07 1.29
N ILE A 190 12.32 0.72 0.98
CA ILE A 190 12.32 2.18 1.11
C ILE A 190 12.65 2.60 2.55
N GLN A 191 11.99 1.97 3.52
CA GLN A 191 12.19 2.21 4.95
C GLN A 191 13.67 2.02 5.34
N ARG A 192 14.25 0.87 4.98
CA ARG A 192 15.64 0.53 5.30
C ARG A 192 16.64 1.49 4.69
N TYR A 193 16.45 1.89 3.43
CA TYR A 193 17.41 2.74 2.73
C TYR A 193 17.30 4.22 3.11
N SER A 194 16.11 4.69 3.47
CA SER A 194 15.84 6.13 3.66
C SER A 194 15.76 6.55 5.12
N TYR A 195 15.41 5.65 6.05
CA TYR A 195 15.05 6.04 7.43
C TYR A 195 15.75 5.21 8.53
N SER A 196 16.42 4.11 8.16
CA SER A 196 17.14 3.24 9.10
C SER A 196 18.66 3.45 9.12
N LYS A 197 19.17 4.53 8.51
CA LYS A 197 20.59 4.90 8.50
C LYS A 197 20.87 6.11 9.40
#